data_AF-A0A7Y5DK06-F1
#
_entry.id   AF-A0A7Y5DK06-F1
#
_cell.length_a   1.000
_cell.length_b   1.000
_cell.length_c   1.000
_cell.angle_alpha   90.00
_cell.angle_beta   90.00
_cell.angle_gamma   90.00
#
_symmetry.space_group_name_H-M   'P 1'
#
loop_
_entity.id
_entity.type
_entity.pdbx_description
1 polymer ?
#
loop_
_entity_poly.entity_id
_entity_poly.type
_entity_poly.pdbx_seq_one_letter_code
_entity_poly.pdbx_strand_id
1 'polypeptide(L)' 'MGHYREALHDYNNALRLNPQNPISLRGRALTYHAMGDEPAAQADFQQSCALGLCQPN' A
#
# COMPACT_ATOMS: atom_id res chain seq x y z
N MET A 1 1.35 -15.17 10.72
CA MET A 1 2.57 -14.35 10.54
C MET A 1 3.24 -14.55 9.15
N GLY A 2 2.64 -15.29 8.20
CA GLY A 2 3.18 -15.45 6.83
C GLY A 2 2.55 -14.53 5.77
N HIS A 3 1.33 -14.06 5.99
CA HIS A 3 0.51 -13.42 4.94
C HIS A 3 0.97 -12.02 4.52
N TYR A 4 1.84 -11.36 5.29
CA TYR A 4 2.29 -10.00 4.93
C TYR A 4 3.22 -9.99 3.72
N ARG A 5 4.11 -10.99 3.58
CA ARG A 5 4.99 -11.06 2.40
C ARG A 5 4.23 -11.39 1.12
N GLU A 6 3.26 -12.30 1.21
CA GLU A 6 2.36 -12.60 0.07
C GLU A 6 1.52 -11.37 -0.30
N ALA A 7 0.94 -10.67 0.68
CA ALA A 7 0.22 -9.44 0.43
C ALA A 7 1.10 -8.36 -0.23
N LEU A 8 2.32 -8.14 0.27
CA LEU A 8 3.27 -7.22 -0.37
C LEU A 8 3.60 -7.64 -1.81
N HIS A 9 3.78 -8.93 -2.07
CA HIS A 9 4.05 -9.45 -3.41
C HIS A 9 2.87 -9.18 -4.36
N ASP A 10 1.64 -9.41 -3.92
CA ASP A 10 0.44 -9.17 -4.72
C ASP A 10 0.24 -7.68 -5.00
N TYR A 11 0.41 -6.83 -4.00
CA TYR A 11 0.35 -5.38 -4.18
C TYR A 11 1.47 -4.86 -5.08
N ASN A 12 2.69 -5.41 -4.98
CA ASN A 12 3.78 -5.05 -5.87
C ASN A 12 3.49 -5.43 -7.33
N ASN A 13 2.90 -6.60 -7.57
CA ASN A 13 2.50 -6.98 -8.92
C ASN A 13 1.38 -6.08 -9.44
N ALA A 14 0.39 -5.75 -8.60
CA ALA A 14 -0.67 -4.82 -8.98
C ALA A 14 -0.11 -3.43 -9.32
N LEU A 15 0.89 -2.95 -8.57
CA LEU A 15 1.57 -1.67 -8.83
C LEU A 15 2.52 -1.74 -10.03
N ARG A 16 3.03 -2.91 -10.42
CA ARG A 16 3.74 -3.07 -11.69
C ARG A 16 2.79 -2.92 -12.90
N LEU A 17 1.56 -3.40 -12.77
CA LEU A 17 0.54 -3.30 -13.82
C LEU A 17 -0.08 -1.91 -13.88
N ASN A 18 -0.38 -1.33 -12.73
CA ASN A 18 -0.85 0.04 -12.60
C ASN A 18 -0.14 0.74 -11.43
N PRO A 19 0.95 1.47 -11.71
CA PRO A 19 1.74 2.16 -10.68
C PRO A 19 0.96 3.22 -9.90
N GLN A 20 -0.15 3.69 -10.45
CA GLN A 20 -1.00 4.71 -9.86
C GLN A 20 -2.33 4.11 -9.39
N ASN A 21 -2.34 2.85 -8.96
CA ASN A 21 -3.51 2.25 -8.34
C ASN A 21 -3.53 2.58 -6.83
N PRO A 22 -4.34 3.54 -6.38
CA PRO A 22 -4.41 3.89 -4.97
C PRO A 22 -4.92 2.76 -4.06
N ILE A 23 -5.73 1.82 -4.58
CA ILE A 23 -6.18 0.67 -3.77
C ILE A 23 -5.00 -0.23 -3.43
N SER A 24 -4.13 -0.50 -4.41
CA SER A 24 -2.94 -1.31 -4.23
C SER A 24 -1.92 -0.62 -3.33
N LEU A 25 -1.73 0.70 -3.46
CA LEU A 25 -0.89 1.49 -2.56
C LEU A 25 -1.41 1.44 -1.12
N ARG A 26 -2.71 1.67 -0.90
CA ARG A 26 -3.32 1.60 0.42
C ARG A 26 -3.22 0.21 1.05
N GLY A 27 -3.44 -0.84 0.27
CA GLY A 27 -3.29 -2.22 0.75
C GLY A 27 -1.85 -2.55 1.15
N ARG A 28 -0.88 -2.08 0.36
CA ARG A 28 0.55 -2.22 0.67
C ARG A 28 0.92 -1.43 1.93
N ALA A 29 0.41 -0.20 2.06
CA ALA A 29 0.60 0.65 3.23
C ALA A 29 0.10 0.00 4.53
N LEU A 30 -1.11 -0.56 4.52
CA LEU A 30 -1.67 -1.28 5.66
C LEU A 30 -0.84 -2.52 6.03
N THR A 31 -0.28 -3.19 5.02
CA THR A 31 0.59 -4.35 5.23
C THR A 31 1.89 -3.93 5.91
N TYR A 32 2.52 -2.84 5.45
CA TYR A 32 3.71 -2.27 6.09
C TYR A 32 3.43 -1.82 7.52
N HIS A 33 2.29 -1.16 7.76
CA HIS A 33 1.84 -0.77 9.10
C HIS A 33 1.69 -2.00 10.02
N ALA A 34 1.07 -3.07 9.53
CA ALA A 34 0.93 -4.33 10.29
C ALA A 34 2.27 -5.06 10.52
N MET A 35 3.29 -4.77 9.72
CA MET A 35 4.67 -5.25 9.90
C MET A 35 5.50 -4.37 10.84
N GLY A 36 4.99 -3.19 11.23
CA GLY A 36 5.71 -2.18 12.03
C GLY A 36 6.64 -1.29 11.19
N ASP A 37 6.56 -1.34 9.86
CA ASP A 37 7.30 -0.48 8.95
C ASP A 37 6.49 0.80 8.65
N GLU A 38 6.40 1.67 9.67
CA GLU A 38 5.73 2.97 9.54
C GLU A 38 6.27 3.82 8.39
N PRO A 39 7.59 3.93 8.16
CA PRO A 39 8.13 4.73 7.06
C PRO A 39 7.60 4.28 5.69
N ALA A 40 7.61 2.97 5.42
CA ALA A 40 7.11 2.43 4.15
C ALA A 40 5.60 2.60 4.03
N ALA A 41 4.85 2.40 5.13
CA ALA A 41 3.41 2.62 5.16
C ALA A 41 3.04 4.07 4.81
N GLN A 42 3.73 5.03 5.42
CA GLN A 42 3.44 6.45 5.27
C GLN A 42 3.71 6.95 3.85
N ALA A 43 4.78 6.45 3.20
CA ALA A 43 5.09 6.74 1.80
C ALA A 43 3.96 6.28 0.86
N ASP A 44 3.48 5.04 1.04
CA ASP A 44 2.41 4.49 0.23
C ASP A 44 1.07 5.18 0.49
N PHE A 45 0.78 5.54 1.74
CA PHE A 45 -0.39 6.35 2.08
C PHE A 45 -0.35 7.73 1.43
N GLN A 46 0.80 8.39 1.42
CA GLN A 46 0.97 9.67 0.75
C GLN A 46 0.74 9.55 -0.77
N GLN A 47 1.30 8.52 -1.42
CA GLN A 47 1.04 8.28 -2.84
C GLN A 47 -0.44 7.99 -3.12
N SER A 48 -1.08 7.14 -2.30
CA SER A 48 -2.52 6.86 -2.42
C SER A 48 -3.37 8.12 -2.23
N CYS A 49 -2.99 8.98 -1.29
CA CYS A 49 -3.66 10.25 -1.02
C CYS A 49 -3.51 11.23 -2.19
N ALA A 50 -2.30 11.33 -2.77
CA ALA A 50 -2.03 12.17 -3.94
C ALA A 50 -2.84 11.74 -5.18
N LEU A 51 -3.22 10.47 -5.27
CA LEU A 51 -4.04 9.90 -6.34
C LEU A 51 -5.55 10.02 -6.11
N GLY A 52 -5.98 10.74 -5.06
CA GLY A 52 -7.39 11.05 -4.80
C GLY A 52 -8.11 10.03 -3.91
N LEU A 53 -7.45 8.96 -3.49
CA LEU A 53 -7.97 8.00 -2.50
C LEU A 53 -7.49 8.35 -1.08
N CYS A 54 -7.47 9.66 -0.82
CA CYS A 54 -7.35 10.24 0.50
C CYS A 54 -8.76 10.35 1.09
N GLN A 55 -9.43 9.23 1.34
CA GLN A 55 -10.74 9.30 2.00
C GLN A 55 -10.58 8.99 3.48
N PRO A 56 -10.56 10.02 4.35
CA PRO A 56 -11.42 9.98 5.52
C PRO A 56 -12.85 10.12 5.01
N ASN A 57 -13.63 9.05 5.08
CA ASN A 57 -15.08 9.15 5.12
C ASN A 57 -15.58 8.16 6.18
#